data_AF-A0A9P6XZ09-F1
#
_entry.id   AF-A0A9P6XZ09-F1
#
_cell.length_a   1.000
_cell.length_b   1.000
_cell.length_c   1.000
_cell.angle_alpha   90.00
_cell.angle_beta   90.00
_cell.angle_gamma   90.00
#
_symmetry.space_group_name_H-M   'P 1'
#
loop_
_entity.id
_entity.type
_entity.pdbx_description
1 polymer ?
#
loop_
_entity_poly.entity_id
_entity_poly.type
_entity_poly.pdbx_seq_one_letter_code
_entity_poly.pdbx_strand_id
1 'polypeptide(L)'
;MLAVRDDGRVVGSVSGGCIEDDLIARARAGDLDDAPARLTYGVTRDEAARFGLPCGGTLRLISERLHDTEWLDRVLASIRAHHLIQRTVDLVDGHTSISPAGPAAGPDFDGRRVRRGYGPRWRLLIIGANHTARVLADIAATLEFHVTVCDPREEFFIDWNAAQATLLTSMPDDAVQEIGTDERTAIVAAR
;
A
#
# COMPACT_ATOMS: atom_id res chain seq x y z
N MET A 1 -4.00 5.66 3.08
CA MET A 1 -3.32 6.96 3.33
C MET A 1 -4.08 8.00 2.50
N LEU A 2 -4.09 9.25 2.96
CA LEU A 2 -4.72 10.38 2.26
C LEU A 2 -3.70 11.52 2.20
N ALA A 3 -3.57 12.14 1.03
CA ALA A 3 -2.89 13.41 0.86
C ALA A 3 -3.94 14.48 0.54
N VAL A 4 -3.84 15.63 1.21
CA VAL A 4 -4.73 16.78 1.02
C VAL A 4 -3.87 17.99 0.72
N ARG A 5 -4.19 18.70 -0.36
CA ARG A 5 -3.57 19.97 -0.71
C ARG A 5 -4.34 21.13 -0.09
N ASP A 6 -3.70 22.27 0.09
CA ASP A 6 -4.30 23.51 0.64
C ASP A 6 -5.56 23.98 -0.10
N ASP A 7 -5.66 23.75 -1.41
CA ASP A 7 -6.86 24.02 -2.22
C ASP A 7 -7.99 22.99 -2.05
N GLY A 8 -7.77 21.96 -1.24
CA GLY A 8 -8.73 20.89 -0.93
C GLY A 8 -8.76 19.76 -1.96
N ARG A 9 -7.79 19.68 -2.88
CA ARG A 9 -7.64 18.47 -3.71
C ARG A 9 -7.10 17.33 -2.87
N VAL A 10 -7.61 16.12 -3.13
CA VAL A 10 -7.28 14.93 -2.35
C VAL A 10 -6.88 13.75 -3.23
N VAL A 11 -5.99 12.91 -2.69
CA VAL A 11 -5.62 11.61 -3.26
C VAL A 11 -5.59 10.58 -2.14
N GLY A 12 -6.30 9.46 -2.32
CA GLY A 12 -6.40 8.37 -1.35
C GLY A 12 -7.68 8.42 -0.50
N SER A 13 -7.73 7.60 0.55
CA SER A 13 -8.86 7.52 1.49
C SER A 13 -8.39 7.00 2.86
N VAL A 14 -9.16 7.33 3.89
CA VAL A 14 -8.99 6.89 5.29
C VAL A 14 -10.26 6.28 5.89
N SER A 15 -11.47 6.70 5.48
CA SER A 15 -12.72 6.15 6.04
C SER A 15 -13.91 6.10 5.09
N GLY A 16 -13.84 6.74 3.92
CA GLY A 16 -14.88 6.61 2.89
C GLY A 16 -15.84 7.81 2.76
N GLY A 17 -15.46 9.01 3.19
CA GLY A 17 -16.14 10.26 2.83
C GLY A 17 -16.09 11.32 3.94
N CYS A 18 -16.79 11.06 5.05
CA CYS A 18 -17.05 12.10 6.05
C CYS A 18 -15.78 12.66 6.72
N ILE A 19 -14.75 11.83 6.92
CA ILE A 19 -13.48 12.27 7.52
C ILE A 19 -12.62 12.97 6.48
N GLU A 20 -12.65 12.51 5.22
CA GLU A 20 -12.01 13.20 4.10
C GLU A 20 -12.55 14.63 3.94
N ASP A 21 -13.87 14.83 4.04
CA ASP A 21 -14.49 16.16 3.97
C ASP A 21 -14.03 17.10 5.09
N ASP A 22 -13.93 16.60 6.33
CA ASP A 22 -13.42 17.36 7.47
C ASP A 22 -11.95 17.74 7.28
N LEU A 23 -11.12 16.81 6.81
CA LEU A 23 -9.71 17.08 6.52
C LEU A 23 -9.54 18.11 5.40
N ILE A 24 -10.39 18.08 4.36
CA ILE A 24 -10.43 19.09 3.31
C ILE A 24 -10.77 20.47 3.87
N ALA A 25 -11.79 20.55 4.73
CA ALA A 25 -12.20 21.80 5.34
C ALA A 25 -11.09 22.41 6.22
N ARG A 26 -10.45 21.58 7.06
CA ARG A 26 -9.32 22.01 7.89
C ARG A 26 -8.12 22.48 7.06
N ALA A 27 -7.77 21.74 6.00
CA ALA A 27 -6.68 22.13 5.11
C ALA A 27 -6.92 23.51 4.48
N ARG A 28 -8.14 23.78 3.99
CA ARG A 28 -8.53 25.09 3.43
C ARG A 28 -8.56 26.21 4.46
N ALA A 29 -8.94 25.89 5.69
CA ALA A 29 -8.95 26.85 6.80
C ALA A 29 -7.55 27.12 7.37
N GLY A 30 -6.53 26.31 7.00
CA GLY A 30 -5.22 26.34 7.64
C GLY A 30 -5.22 25.78 9.06
N ASP A 31 -6.25 25.01 9.43
CA ASP A 31 -6.46 24.43 10.77
C ASP A 31 -5.83 23.02 10.89
N LEU A 32 -4.67 22.86 10.28
CA LEU A 32 -3.84 21.66 10.40
C LEU A 32 -2.45 22.08 10.88
N ASP A 33 -2.02 21.46 11.98
CA ASP A 33 -0.72 21.71 12.59
C ASP A 33 0.42 21.60 11.57
N ASP A 34 1.40 22.48 11.72
CA ASP A 34 2.64 22.44 10.93
C ASP A 34 3.50 21.23 11.33
N ALA A 35 3.57 20.96 12.64
CA ALA A 35 4.23 19.78 13.18
C ALA A 35 3.37 18.51 13.04
N PRO A 36 3.98 17.31 12.95
CA PRO A 36 3.22 16.07 12.92
C PRO A 36 2.35 15.89 14.16
N ALA A 37 1.06 15.67 13.96
CA ALA A 37 0.07 15.65 15.04
C ALA A 37 -0.87 14.44 14.93
N ARG A 38 -1.45 14.05 16.06
CA ARG A 38 -2.45 12.98 16.11
C ARG A 38 -3.86 13.56 16.10
N LEU A 39 -4.60 13.28 15.04
CA LEU A 39 -6.03 13.56 14.95
C LEU A 39 -6.84 12.37 15.44
N THR A 40 -7.89 12.60 16.22
CA THR A 40 -8.73 11.55 16.79
C THR A 40 -10.19 11.84 16.48
N TYR A 41 -10.86 10.88 15.85
CA TYR A 41 -12.27 10.95 15.45
C TYR A 41 -13.08 9.87 16.16
N GLY A 42 -14.35 10.15 16.45
CA GLY A 42 -15.23 9.21 17.14
C GLY A 42 -14.85 9.01 18.60
N VAL A 43 -14.53 10.11 19.31
CA VAL A 43 -14.30 10.08 20.76
C VAL A 43 -15.63 9.93 21.49
N THR A 44 -16.69 10.54 20.94
CA THR A 44 -18.06 10.39 21.41
C THR A 44 -18.89 9.52 20.45
N ARG A 45 -20.01 8.97 20.94
CA ARG A 45 -20.96 8.20 20.11
C ARG A 45 -21.58 9.07 19.01
N ASP A 46 -21.87 10.33 19.33
CA ASP A 46 -22.48 11.27 18.38
C ASP A 46 -21.51 11.64 17.26
N GLU A 47 -20.22 11.83 17.57
CA GLU A 47 -19.17 11.99 16.55
C GLU A 47 -18.99 10.72 15.71
N ALA A 48 -18.96 9.55 16.34
CA ALA A 48 -18.81 8.28 15.62
C ALA A 48 -19.97 8.05 14.63
N ALA A 49 -21.19 8.41 15.02
CA ALA A 49 -22.36 8.38 14.15
C ALA A 49 -22.25 9.42 13.00
N ARG A 50 -21.83 10.66 13.30
CA ARG A 50 -21.63 11.71 12.29
C ARG A 50 -20.60 11.35 11.24
N PHE A 51 -19.49 10.74 11.65
CA PHE A 51 -18.43 10.31 10.75
C PHE A 51 -18.69 8.95 10.10
N GLY A 52 -19.86 8.34 10.35
CA GLY A 52 -20.24 7.08 9.73
C GLY A 52 -19.31 5.93 10.09
N LEU A 53 -18.66 5.95 11.26
CA LEU A 53 -17.76 4.89 11.71
C LEU A 53 -18.62 3.66 12.10
N PRO A 54 -18.74 2.64 11.21
CA PRO A 54 -19.81 1.65 11.28
C PRO A 54 -19.66 0.68 12.48
N CYS A 55 -18.48 0.68 13.11
CA CYS A 55 -18.15 -0.11 14.28
C CYS A 55 -18.30 0.65 15.61
N GLY A 56 -18.75 1.92 15.61
CA GLY A 56 -18.84 2.73 16.84
C GLY A 56 -17.49 3.00 17.51
N GLY A 57 -16.40 2.89 16.74
CA GLY A 57 -15.03 2.98 17.22
C GLY A 57 -14.40 4.37 17.06
N THR A 58 -13.18 4.50 17.59
CA THR A 58 -12.34 5.70 17.46
C THR A 58 -11.32 5.50 16.33
N LEU A 59 -11.24 6.45 15.40
CA LEU A 59 -10.19 6.48 14.38
C LEU A 59 -9.07 7.44 14.81
N ARG A 60 -7.82 7.00 14.70
CA ARG A 60 -6.65 7.84 14.96
C ARG A 60 -5.85 8.00 13.67
N LEU A 61 -5.66 9.25 13.26
CA LEU A 61 -4.84 9.61 12.12
C LEU A 61 -3.61 10.35 12.61
N ILE A 62 -2.49 10.18 11.90
CA ILE A 62 -1.34 11.07 12.05
C ILE A 62 -1.38 12.00 10.85
N SER A 63 -1.49 13.30 11.11
CA SER A 63 -1.35 14.36 10.11
C SER A 63 0.09 14.84 10.12
N GLU A 64 0.67 14.99 8.94
CA GLU A 64 2.02 15.53 8.75
C GLU A 64 1.95 16.50 7.59
N ARG A 65 2.44 17.74 7.79
CA ARG A 65 2.62 18.68 6.69
C ARG A 65 3.92 18.35 5.97
N LEU A 66 3.82 18.20 4.65
CA LEU A 66 4.98 17.91 3.81
C LEU A 66 5.63 19.22 3.37
N HIS A 67 6.76 19.57 4.00
CA HIS A 67 7.61 20.68 3.57
C HIS A 67 8.72 20.22 2.62
N ASP A 68 9.29 19.06 2.91
CA ASP A 68 10.31 18.40 2.10
C ASP A 68 9.75 17.09 1.53
N THR A 69 9.98 16.89 0.23
CA THR A 69 9.57 15.70 -0.52
C THR A 69 10.74 14.83 -0.95
N GLU A 70 12.00 15.16 -0.66
CA GLU A 70 13.17 14.36 -1.05
C GLU A 70 13.12 12.93 -0.49
N TRP A 71 12.50 12.75 0.68
CA TRP A 71 12.31 11.42 1.24
C TRP A 71 11.38 10.54 0.38
N LEU A 72 10.43 11.14 -0.35
CA LEU A 72 9.57 10.39 -1.27
C LEU A 72 10.39 9.81 -2.41
N ASP A 73 11.37 10.54 -2.93
CA ASP A 73 12.25 10.02 -3.98
C ASP A 73 13.06 8.83 -3.49
N ARG A 74 13.55 8.87 -2.25
CA ARG A 74 14.21 7.72 -1.60
C ARG A 74 13.26 6.53 -1.49
N VAL A 75 12.02 6.76 -1.05
CA VAL A 75 11.00 5.70 -0.94
C VAL A 75 10.68 5.08 -2.30
N LEU A 76 10.43 5.91 -3.31
CA LEU A 76 10.12 5.47 -4.67
C LEU A 76 11.30 4.73 -5.31
N ALA A 77 12.53 5.18 -5.07
CA ALA A 77 13.74 4.49 -5.50
C ALA A 77 13.86 3.11 -4.83
N SER A 78 13.62 3.01 -3.52
CA SER A 78 13.62 1.72 -2.81
C SER A 78 12.54 0.77 -3.33
N ILE A 79 11.32 1.25 -3.57
CA ILE A 79 10.24 0.42 -4.14
C ILE A 79 10.62 -0.10 -5.53
N ARG A 80 11.17 0.77 -6.40
CA ARG A 80 11.65 0.37 -7.75
C ARG A 80 12.81 -0.63 -7.70
N ALA A 81 13.66 -0.51 -6.69
CA ALA A 81 14.76 -1.44 -6.43
C ALA A 81 14.33 -2.69 -5.64
N HIS A 82 13.03 -2.91 -5.42
CA HIS A 82 12.49 -4.03 -4.64
C HIS A 82 12.98 -4.13 -3.19
N HIS A 83 13.42 -3.01 -2.61
CA HIS A 83 13.85 -2.95 -1.22
C HIS A 83 12.70 -2.55 -0.29
N LEU A 84 12.61 -3.27 0.82
CA LEU A 84 11.69 -2.93 1.91
C LEU A 84 12.39 -1.98 2.88
N ILE A 85 11.75 -0.84 3.11
CA ILE A 85 12.23 0.20 4.02
C ILE A 85 11.13 0.57 5.01
N GLN A 86 11.51 1.17 6.13
CA GLN A 86 10.60 1.73 7.10
C GLN A 86 10.92 3.20 7.27
N ARG A 87 9.88 4.04 7.13
CA ARG A 87 9.93 5.43 7.53
C ARG A 87 9.45 5.57 8.96
N THR A 88 10.18 6.32 9.76
CA THR A 88 9.79 6.71 11.12
C THR A 88 9.60 8.22 11.18
N VAL A 89 8.53 8.69 11.80
CA VAL A 89 8.29 10.09 12.12
C VAL A 89 8.11 10.21 13.62
N ASP A 90 8.88 11.09 14.25
CA ASP A 90 8.73 11.44 15.66
C ASP A 90 7.79 12.64 15.78
N LEU A 91 6.69 12.50 16.51
CA LEU A 91 5.66 13.54 16.64
C LEU A 91 6.08 14.69 17.57
N VAL A 92 7.18 14.56 18.32
CA VAL A 92 7.61 15.60 19.27
C VAL A 92 8.45 16.67 18.57
N ASP A 93 9.41 16.25 17.74
CA ASP A 93 10.36 17.13 17.07
C ASP A 93 10.18 17.16 15.54
N GLY A 94 9.29 16.33 15.00
CA GLY A 94 9.05 16.21 13.57
C GLY A 94 10.15 15.49 12.81
N HIS A 95 11.16 14.93 13.49
CA HIS A 95 12.28 14.28 12.82
C HIS A 95 11.81 13.03 12.06
N THR A 96 12.28 12.90 10.81
CA THR A 96 11.96 11.75 9.96
C THR A 96 13.22 10.96 9.62
N SER A 97 13.11 9.63 9.62
CA SER A 97 14.21 8.75 9.22
C SER A 97 13.70 7.60 8.36
N ILE A 98 14.57 7.08 7.51
CA ILE A 98 14.33 5.90 6.69
C ILE A 98 15.41 4.87 7.00
N SER A 99 15.02 3.64 7.27
CA SER A 99 15.92 2.51 7.49
C SER A 99 15.48 1.30 6.68
N PRO A 100 16.35 0.32 6.40
CA PRO A 100 15.95 -0.99 5.91
C PRO A 100 14.91 -1.63 6.85
N ALA A 101 14.04 -2.47 6.30
CA ALA A 101 12.98 -3.10 7.06
C ALA A 101 12.76 -4.56 6.63
N GLY A 102 12.30 -5.39 7.57
CA GLY A 102 11.94 -6.79 7.32
C GLY A 102 10.46 -6.98 6.97
N PRO A 103 10.04 -8.17 6.51
CA PRO A 103 8.70 -8.43 5.97
C PRO A 103 7.54 -8.06 6.87
N ALA A 104 7.76 -8.16 8.19
CA ALA A 104 6.78 -7.84 9.22
C ALA A 104 6.69 -6.34 9.58
N ALA A 105 7.38 -5.47 8.84
CA ALA A 105 7.34 -4.02 9.05
C ALA A 105 6.00 -3.42 8.61
N GLY A 106 4.99 -3.61 9.46
CA GLY A 106 3.68 -3.03 9.33
C GLY A 106 3.62 -1.58 9.84
N PRO A 107 2.45 -0.94 9.71
CA PRO A 107 2.18 0.32 10.40
C PRO A 107 2.23 0.12 11.91
N ASP A 108 3.06 0.90 12.61
CA ASP A 108 3.20 0.85 14.07
C ASP A 108 3.19 2.27 14.66
N PHE A 109 2.80 2.38 15.92
CA PHE A 109 2.77 3.64 16.67
C PHE A 109 2.93 3.38 18.17
N ASP A 110 3.98 3.94 18.78
CA ASP A 110 4.29 3.76 20.21
C ASP A 110 3.82 4.91 21.12
N GLY A 111 2.99 5.82 20.61
CA GLY A 111 2.56 7.01 21.33
C GLY A 111 3.40 8.25 21.03
N ARG A 112 4.62 8.08 20.50
CA ARG A 112 5.51 9.17 20.10
C ARG A 112 5.93 9.08 18.64
N ARG A 113 6.30 7.90 18.18
CA ARG A 113 6.82 7.65 16.85
C ARG A 113 5.86 6.81 16.04
N VAL A 114 5.56 7.27 14.83
CA VAL A 114 4.84 6.47 13.83
C VAL A 114 5.84 5.83 12.88
N ARG A 115 5.68 4.53 12.66
CA ARG A 115 6.47 3.73 11.73
C ARG A 115 5.58 3.24 10.59
N ARG A 116 6.08 3.32 9.37
CA ARG A 116 5.40 2.87 8.15
C ARG A 116 6.39 2.17 7.23
N GLY A 117 6.12 0.90 6.91
CA GLY A 117 6.84 0.16 5.90
C GLY A 117 6.44 0.60 4.49
N TYR A 118 7.42 0.70 3.59
CA TYR A 118 7.25 0.88 2.16
C TYR A 118 8.10 -0.16 1.42
N GLY A 119 7.52 -0.83 0.46
CA GLY A 119 8.21 -1.84 -0.33
C GLY A 119 7.40 -2.25 -1.55
N PRO A 120 7.94 -3.15 -2.37
CA PRO A 120 7.26 -3.61 -3.57
C PRO A 120 5.95 -4.33 -3.22
N ARG A 121 5.02 -4.31 -4.18
CA ARG A 121 3.80 -5.15 -4.12
C ARG A 121 4.24 -6.61 -4.02
N TRP A 122 3.42 -7.43 -3.35
CA TRP A 122 3.65 -8.87 -3.36
C TRP A 122 3.62 -9.38 -4.80
N ARG A 123 4.55 -10.26 -5.14
CA ARG A 123 4.65 -10.86 -6.47
C ARG A 123 4.18 -12.30 -6.39
N LEU A 124 3.34 -12.71 -7.32
CA LEU A 124 2.88 -14.09 -7.43
C LEU A 124 3.24 -14.62 -8.82
N LEU A 125 4.15 -15.58 -8.87
CA LEU A 125 4.43 -16.36 -10.07
C LEU A 125 3.61 -17.65 -10.03
N ILE A 126 2.70 -17.83 -10.98
CA ILE A 126 1.91 -19.03 -11.15
C ILE A 126 2.52 -19.84 -12.29
N ILE A 127 2.94 -21.06 -12.00
CA ILE A 127 3.47 -22.01 -12.99
C ILE A 127 2.33 -22.91 -13.43
N GLY A 128 2.01 -22.87 -14.73
CA GLY A 128 0.91 -23.60 -15.35
C GLY A 128 -0.31 -22.70 -15.60
N ALA A 129 -0.72 -22.58 -16.85
CA ALA A 129 -1.83 -21.73 -17.30
C ALA A 129 -3.16 -22.50 -17.37
N ASN A 130 -3.52 -23.20 -16.29
CA ASN A 130 -4.76 -23.98 -16.21
C ASN A 130 -5.95 -23.16 -15.65
N HIS A 131 -7.13 -23.77 -15.57
CA HIS A 131 -8.33 -23.08 -15.06
C HIS A 131 -8.18 -22.63 -13.60
N THR A 132 -7.53 -23.45 -12.75
CA THR A 132 -7.25 -23.10 -11.35
C THR A 132 -6.34 -21.87 -11.26
N ALA A 133 -5.30 -21.81 -12.10
CA ALA A 133 -4.39 -20.68 -12.19
C ALA A 133 -5.13 -19.39 -12.56
N ARG A 134 -6.15 -19.46 -13.43
CA ARG A 134 -6.96 -18.29 -13.80
C ARG A 134 -7.72 -17.72 -12.60
N VAL A 135 -8.42 -18.58 -11.86
CA VAL A 135 -9.17 -18.16 -10.66
C VAL A 135 -8.22 -17.59 -9.61
N LEU A 136 -7.07 -18.23 -9.40
CA LEU A 136 -6.04 -17.74 -8.48
C LEU A 136 -5.49 -16.38 -8.92
N ALA A 137 -5.21 -16.19 -10.21
CA ALA A 137 -4.72 -14.94 -10.75
C ALA A 137 -5.70 -13.78 -10.52
N ASP A 138 -7.00 -14.00 -10.74
CA ASP A 138 -8.03 -12.98 -10.52
C ASP A 138 -8.16 -12.59 -9.04
N ILE A 139 -8.14 -13.58 -8.14
CA ILE A 139 -8.15 -13.34 -6.69
C ILE A 139 -6.90 -12.56 -6.27
N ALA A 140 -5.71 -13.00 -6.72
CA ALA A 140 -4.45 -12.38 -6.36
C ALA A 140 -4.34 -10.94 -6.88
N ALA A 141 -4.77 -10.68 -8.12
CA ALA A 141 -4.82 -9.34 -8.69
C ALA A 141 -5.75 -8.41 -7.90
N THR A 142 -6.91 -8.92 -7.47
CA THR A 142 -7.86 -8.19 -6.59
C THR A 142 -7.23 -7.86 -5.22
N LEU A 143 -6.37 -8.75 -4.72
CA LEU A 143 -5.57 -8.54 -3.51
C LEU A 143 -4.29 -7.73 -3.76
N GLU A 144 -4.19 -7.08 -4.92
CA GLU A 144 -3.11 -6.18 -5.29
C GLU A 144 -1.73 -6.84 -5.49
N PHE A 145 -1.69 -8.16 -5.70
CA PHE A 145 -0.46 -8.83 -6.12
C PHE A 145 -0.10 -8.43 -7.55
N HIS A 146 1.20 -8.34 -7.81
CA HIS A 146 1.73 -8.36 -9.17
C HIS A 146 1.79 -9.81 -9.65
N VAL A 147 0.82 -10.21 -10.48
CA VAL A 147 0.64 -11.59 -10.92
C VAL A 147 1.35 -11.83 -12.25
N THR A 148 2.16 -12.88 -12.28
CA THR A 148 2.78 -13.42 -13.49
C THR A 148 2.36 -14.87 -13.66
N VAL A 149 1.95 -15.26 -14.86
CA VAL A 149 1.59 -16.65 -15.19
C VAL A 149 2.56 -17.16 -16.23
N CYS A 150 3.25 -18.24 -15.91
CA CYS A 150 4.25 -18.87 -16.77
C CYS A 150 3.74 -20.23 -17.24
N ASP A 151 3.65 -20.42 -18.55
CA ASP A 151 3.40 -21.71 -19.17
C ASP A 151 4.11 -21.71 -20.55
N PRO A 152 5.01 -22.68 -20.83
CA PRO A 152 5.73 -22.70 -22.09
C PRO A 152 4.85 -23.01 -23.31
N ARG A 153 3.60 -23.42 -23.08
CA ARG A 153 2.64 -23.81 -24.12
C ARG A 153 1.73 -22.62 -24.45
N GLU A 154 2.01 -21.98 -25.58
CA GLU A 154 1.28 -20.78 -26.03
C GLU A 154 -0.23 -21.03 -26.21
N GLU A 155 -0.64 -22.28 -26.46
CA GLU A 155 -2.04 -22.65 -26.68
C GLU A 155 -2.93 -22.35 -25.46
N PHE A 156 -2.36 -22.37 -24.26
CA PHE A 156 -3.10 -22.06 -23.03
C PHE A 156 -3.36 -20.56 -22.84
N PHE A 157 -2.67 -19.70 -23.59
CA PHE A 157 -2.82 -18.25 -23.53
C PHE A 157 -3.87 -17.69 -24.49
N ILE A 158 -4.29 -18.47 -25.49
CA ILE A 158 -5.28 -18.06 -26.49
C ILE A 158 -6.59 -17.58 -25.83
N ASP A 159 -7.03 -18.27 -24.78
CA ASP A 159 -8.26 -17.95 -24.05
C ASP A 159 -8.00 -17.16 -22.76
N TRP A 160 -6.77 -16.68 -22.52
CA TRP A 160 -6.40 -16.04 -21.26
C TRP A 160 -6.77 -14.56 -21.24
N ASN A 161 -7.86 -14.23 -20.54
CA ASN A 161 -8.42 -12.87 -20.47
C ASN A 161 -8.24 -12.18 -19.09
N ALA A 162 -7.25 -12.59 -18.29
CA ALA A 162 -7.00 -11.91 -17.02
C ALA A 162 -6.32 -10.56 -17.31
N ALA A 163 -7.09 -9.47 -17.30
CA ALA A 163 -6.65 -8.12 -17.65
C ALA A 163 -5.50 -7.56 -16.79
N GLN A 164 -5.08 -8.28 -15.74
CA GLN A 164 -4.08 -7.83 -14.77
C GLN A 164 -2.91 -8.80 -14.55
N ALA A 165 -2.80 -9.88 -15.33
CA ALA A 165 -1.68 -10.83 -15.22
C ALA A 165 -0.69 -10.66 -16.38
N THR A 166 0.61 -10.68 -16.06
CA THR A 166 1.68 -10.77 -17.05
C THR A 166 1.83 -12.22 -17.49
N LEU A 167 1.83 -12.50 -18.80
CA LEU A 167 2.00 -13.85 -19.33
C LEU A 167 3.43 -14.08 -19.81
N LEU A 168 4.02 -15.20 -19.42
CA LEU A 168 5.35 -15.63 -19.85
C LEU A 168 5.28 -17.00 -20.52
N THR A 169 5.80 -17.10 -21.74
CA THR A 169 5.96 -18.35 -22.49
C THR A 169 7.32 -19.01 -22.28
N SER A 170 8.16 -18.45 -21.40
CA SER A 170 9.45 -19.03 -21.03
C SER A 170 9.27 -20.32 -20.23
N MET A 171 10.35 -21.09 -20.10
CA MET A 171 10.34 -22.25 -19.21
C MET A 171 10.23 -21.79 -17.73
N PRO A 172 9.62 -22.60 -16.84
CA PRO A 172 9.40 -22.19 -15.45
C PRO A 172 10.66 -21.84 -14.68
N ASP A 173 11.78 -22.53 -14.94
CA ASP A 173 13.08 -22.26 -14.34
C ASP A 173 13.66 -20.92 -14.79
N ASP A 174 13.53 -20.58 -16.08
CA ASP A 174 13.91 -19.27 -16.61
C ASP A 174 13.06 -18.16 -15.97
N ALA A 175 11.74 -18.36 -15.89
CA ALA A 175 10.83 -17.39 -15.28
C ALA A 175 11.15 -17.12 -13.80
N VAL A 176 11.56 -18.13 -13.04
CA VAL A 176 11.98 -18.00 -11.64
C VAL A 176 13.32 -17.25 -11.52
N GLN A 177 14.23 -17.42 -12.47
CA GLN A 177 15.49 -16.66 -12.47
C GLN A 177 15.25 -15.20 -12.86
N GLU A 178 14.46 -14.96 -13.92
CA GLU A 178 14.14 -13.62 -14.41
C GLU A 178 13.39 -12.79 -13.37
N ILE A 179 12.44 -13.41 -12.64
CA ILE A 179 11.70 -12.68 -11.60
C ILE A 179 12.61 -12.23 -10.44
N GLY A 180 13.74 -12.89 -10.19
CA GLY A 180 14.63 -12.54 -9.08
C GLY A 180 13.90 -12.57 -7.73
N THR A 181 13.64 -13.79 -7.22
CA THR A 181 12.82 -14.01 -6.04
C THR A 181 13.36 -13.31 -4.79
N ASP A 182 12.45 -12.73 -4.00
CA ASP A 182 12.72 -12.13 -2.70
C ASP A 182 11.70 -12.62 -1.65
N GLU A 183 11.77 -12.09 -0.42
CA GLU A 183 10.84 -12.41 0.68
C GLU A 183 9.38 -12.01 0.40
N ARG A 184 9.10 -11.28 -0.69
CA ARG A 184 7.76 -10.87 -1.14
C ARG A 184 7.31 -11.58 -2.42
N THR A 185 8.01 -12.64 -2.79
CA THR A 185 7.69 -13.45 -3.96
C THR A 185 7.10 -14.78 -3.53
N ALA A 186 5.87 -15.04 -3.97
CA ALA A 186 5.23 -16.35 -3.86
C ALA A 186 5.29 -17.05 -5.22
N ILE A 187 5.58 -18.35 -5.20
CA ILE A 187 5.54 -19.20 -6.40
C ILE A 187 4.53 -20.31 -6.14
N VAL A 188 3.57 -20.48 -7.05
CA VAL A 188 2.55 -21.53 -6.99
C VAL A 188 2.61 -22.35 -8.26
N ALA A 189 2.88 -23.65 -8.11
CA ALA A 189 2.73 -24.59 -9.21
C ALA A 189 1.29 -25.11 -9.24
N ALA A 190 0.51 -24.64 -10.21
CA ALA A 190 -0.84 -25.12 -10.45
C ALA A 190 -0.76 -26.42 -11.25
N ARG A 191 -1.10 -27.55 -10.61
CA ARG A 191 -1.28 -28.83 -11.29
C ARG A 191 -2.67 -28.90 -11.92
#